data_AF-R7LH87-F1
#
_entry.id   AF-R7LH87-F1
#
_cell.length_a   1.000
_cell.length_b   1.000
_cell.length_c   1.000
_cell.angle_alpha   90.00
_cell.angle_beta   90.00
_cell.angle_gamma   90.00
#
_symmetry.space_group_name_H-M   'P 1'
#
loop_
_entity.id
_entity.type
_entity.pdbx_description
1 polymer ?
#
loop_
_entity_poly.entity_id
_entity_poly.type
_entity_poly.pdbx_seq_one_letter_code
_entity_poly.pdbx_strand_id
1 'polypeptide(L)'
;MTTATQLARKGVKLFRAGIWKPRTKPGGFEGIGEEGLTWLQRVQQELGMKVCTEVATHAHVEAALNAGIDALWIGARTVANPFAMQEIADALKGAEVPVLVKNPVNPDLELWIGGLERINQAGITRLGVIHRGFSTYEKRLYRNLPMWHIPIELRRRIPGLPIFGDPSHIGGARELIAPLCQQAMDLGFDGLIVESHCRPDEAWSDAAQQVTPDVLDFILSKLVIRKITDSTESLDTMRHEIDEIDNALIETLSKRMRISREIGAYKREHDMTVVQTNRYTEILYKRGAQGVLCGMSADFVKAVFESIHEESVRQQIEVMNKQ
;
A
#
# COMPACT_ATOMS: atom_id res chain seq x y z
N MET A 1 -2.75 -21.23 21.06
CA MET A 1 -2.64 -22.61 20.54
C MET A 1 -3.71 -22.96 19.50
N THR A 2 -5.01 -22.93 19.80
CA THR A 2 -6.07 -23.39 18.87
C THR A 2 -5.96 -22.87 17.44
N THR A 3 -5.86 -21.54 17.25
CA THR A 3 -5.68 -20.94 15.92
C THR A 3 -4.44 -21.47 15.21
N ALA A 4 -3.29 -21.48 15.90
CA ALA A 4 -2.02 -21.96 15.35
C ALA A 4 -2.10 -23.43 14.93
N THR A 5 -2.69 -24.30 15.75
CA THR A 5 -2.87 -25.73 15.42
C THR A 5 -3.74 -25.93 14.18
N GLN A 6 -4.85 -25.18 14.06
CA GLN A 6 -5.72 -25.27 12.90
C GLN A 6 -5.01 -24.79 11.62
N LEU A 7 -4.25 -23.69 11.69
CA LEU A 7 -3.46 -23.18 10.57
C LEU A 7 -2.31 -24.12 10.18
N ALA A 8 -1.59 -24.68 11.15
CA ALA A 8 -0.51 -25.63 10.91
C ALA A 8 -1.00 -26.88 10.16
N ARG A 9 -2.16 -27.41 10.54
CA ARG A 9 -2.81 -28.54 9.86
C ARG A 9 -3.17 -28.26 8.40
N LYS A 10 -3.31 -26.97 8.04
CA LYS A 10 -3.59 -26.49 6.68
C LYS A 10 -2.32 -26.12 5.91
N GLY A 11 -1.15 -26.44 6.46
CA GLY A 11 0.14 -26.21 5.81
C GLY A 11 0.71 -24.81 5.98
N VAL A 12 0.09 -23.94 6.81
CA VAL A 12 0.67 -22.63 7.14
C VAL A 12 1.91 -22.84 7.98
N LYS A 13 3.03 -22.23 7.57
CA LYS A 13 4.33 -22.38 8.26
C LYS A 13 4.73 -21.15 9.06
N LEU A 14 4.17 -19.98 8.76
CA LEU A 14 4.45 -18.72 9.47
C LEU A 14 3.22 -18.29 10.27
N PHE A 15 3.40 -18.02 11.56
CA PHE A 15 2.36 -17.62 12.48
C PHE A 15 2.63 -16.20 13.00
N ARG A 16 1.69 -15.27 12.73
CA ARG A 16 1.80 -13.89 13.18
C ARG A 16 0.93 -13.60 14.40
N ALA A 17 1.50 -12.94 15.41
CA ALA A 17 0.71 -12.40 16.52
C ALA A 17 1.28 -11.05 16.96
N GLY A 18 0.43 -10.04 17.13
CA GLY A 18 0.85 -8.78 17.76
C GLY A 18 0.64 -8.87 19.26
N ILE A 19 1.71 -8.98 20.03
CA ILE A 19 1.66 -9.09 21.49
C ILE A 19 1.72 -7.73 22.20
N TRP A 20 2.22 -6.70 21.50
CA TRP A 20 2.10 -5.30 21.87
C TRP A 20 1.19 -4.58 20.87
N LYS A 21 0.18 -3.85 21.33
CA LYS A 21 -0.81 -3.20 20.48
C LYS A 21 -0.81 -1.68 20.71
N PRO A 22 -0.38 -0.87 19.73
CA PRO A 22 -0.47 0.59 19.83
C PRO A 22 -1.92 1.03 19.60
N ARG A 23 -2.70 1.17 20.69
CA ARG A 23 -4.11 1.54 20.63
C ARG A 23 -4.29 3.03 20.42
N THR A 24 -5.21 3.39 19.53
CA THR A 24 -5.56 4.79 19.25
C THR A 24 -6.24 5.48 20.42
N LYS A 25 -7.03 4.74 21.20
CA LYS A 25 -7.68 5.25 22.41
C LYS A 25 -7.07 4.56 23.63
N PRO A 26 -6.73 5.31 24.69
CA PRO A 26 -6.34 4.73 25.98
C PRO A 26 -7.42 3.79 26.52
N GLY A 27 -7.02 2.79 27.31
CA GLY A 27 -7.94 1.86 27.99
C GLY A 27 -8.51 0.73 27.12
N GLY A 28 -8.11 0.63 25.86
CA GLY A 28 -8.33 -0.59 25.06
C GLY A 28 -7.30 -1.67 25.41
N PHE A 29 -7.56 -2.93 25.04
CA PHE A 29 -6.57 -4.01 25.18
C PHE A 29 -5.24 -3.64 24.48
N GLU A 30 -4.15 -3.54 25.25
CA GLU A 30 -2.83 -3.07 24.81
C GLU A 30 -1.92 -4.21 24.32
N GLY A 31 -2.47 -5.43 24.25
CA GLY A 31 -1.67 -6.63 24.05
C GLY A 31 -1.32 -7.28 25.39
N ILE A 32 -0.85 -8.52 25.32
CA ILE A 32 -0.45 -9.29 26.51
C ILE A 32 1.00 -8.96 26.93
N GLY A 33 1.73 -8.21 26.11
CA GLY A 33 3.12 -7.86 26.34
C GLY A 33 4.07 -9.06 26.23
N GLU A 34 5.17 -9.02 26.99
CA GLU A 34 6.23 -10.02 26.95
C GLU A 34 5.77 -11.44 27.32
N GLU A 35 4.71 -11.59 28.12
CA GLU A 35 4.12 -12.91 28.41
C GLU A 35 3.73 -13.66 27.13
N GLY A 36 3.34 -12.91 26.08
CA GLY A 36 2.99 -13.45 24.78
C GLY A 36 4.17 -14.08 24.03
N LEU A 37 5.42 -13.73 24.37
CA LEU A 37 6.62 -14.36 23.79
C LEU A 37 6.67 -15.84 24.14
N THR A 38 6.35 -16.20 25.39
CA THR A 38 6.26 -17.60 25.84
C THR A 38 5.21 -18.38 25.03
N TRP A 39 4.11 -17.73 24.66
CA TRP A 39 3.07 -18.37 23.83
C TRP A 39 3.55 -18.60 22.39
N LEU A 40 4.34 -17.68 21.83
CA LEU A 40 4.92 -17.84 20.50
C LEU A 40 6.01 -18.92 20.49
N GLN A 41 6.86 -18.98 21.51
CA GLN A 41 7.82 -20.07 21.70
C GLN A 41 7.13 -21.43 21.76
N ARG A 42 6.01 -21.52 22.48
CA ARG A 42 5.21 -22.73 22.53
C ARG A 42 4.66 -23.13 21.15
N VAL A 43 4.24 -22.16 20.33
CA VAL A 43 3.82 -22.42 18.94
C VAL A 43 4.98 -22.95 18.09
N GLN A 44 6.19 -22.38 18.23
CA GLN A 44 7.38 -22.90 17.55
C GLN A 44 7.68 -24.34 17.97
N GLN A 45 7.73 -24.60 19.27
CA GLN A 45 8.12 -25.90 19.84
C GLN A 45 7.11 -27.01 19.53
N GLU A 46 5.82 -26.74 19.70
CA GLU A 46 4.78 -27.78 19.56
C GLU A 46 4.33 -27.99 18.11
N LEU A 47 4.41 -26.98 17.25
CA LEU A 47 3.84 -27.03 15.89
C LEU A 47 4.90 -26.89 14.79
N GLY A 48 6.16 -26.63 15.13
CA GLY A 48 7.24 -26.41 14.16
C GLY A 48 7.04 -25.18 13.27
N MET A 49 6.13 -24.28 13.64
CA MET A 49 5.87 -23.05 12.90
C MET A 49 6.94 -22.01 13.20
N LYS A 50 7.23 -21.17 12.21
CA LYS A 50 7.98 -19.92 12.39
C LYS A 50 7.05 -18.85 12.93
N VAL A 51 7.48 -18.07 13.92
CA VAL A 51 6.64 -17.04 14.55
C VAL A 51 7.15 -15.65 14.23
N CYS A 52 6.20 -14.73 14.08
CA CYS A 52 6.48 -13.33 13.80
C CYS A 52 5.67 -12.44 14.75
N THR A 53 6.26 -11.32 15.19
CA THR A 53 5.57 -10.31 16.01
C THR A 53 5.88 -8.87 15.57
N GLU A 54 4.99 -7.95 15.96
CA GLU A 54 5.23 -6.51 15.81
C GLU A 54 6.23 -6.04 16.85
N VAL A 55 7.16 -5.16 16.48
CA VAL A 55 8.00 -4.39 17.40
C VAL A 55 7.82 -2.90 17.13
N ALA A 56 7.92 -2.10 18.19
CA ALA A 56 7.61 -0.67 18.12
C ALA A 56 8.57 0.21 18.94
N THR A 57 9.43 -0.38 19.77
CA THR A 57 10.38 0.29 20.66
C THR A 57 11.66 -0.55 20.74
N HIS A 58 12.75 0.03 21.26
CA HIS A 58 14.00 -0.68 21.55
C HIS A 58 13.77 -1.95 22.38
N ALA A 59 13.03 -1.81 23.49
CA ALA A 59 12.77 -2.92 24.42
C ALA A 59 11.99 -4.07 23.76
N HIS A 60 11.04 -3.77 22.85
CA HIS A 60 10.32 -4.83 22.13
C HIS A 60 11.26 -5.63 21.22
N VAL A 61 12.23 -4.96 20.57
CA VAL A 61 13.23 -5.62 19.72
C VAL A 61 14.09 -6.54 20.56
N GLU A 62 14.68 -6.05 21.65
CA GLU A 62 15.52 -6.87 22.53
C GLU A 62 14.77 -8.08 23.09
N ALA A 63 13.55 -7.87 23.60
CA ALA A 63 12.73 -8.96 24.13
C ALA A 63 12.39 -10.01 23.05
N ALA A 64 12.03 -9.58 21.84
CA ALA A 64 11.72 -10.50 20.75
C ALA A 64 12.95 -11.28 20.25
N LEU A 65 14.11 -10.63 20.16
CA LEU A 65 15.37 -11.29 19.79
C LEU A 65 15.80 -12.30 20.85
N ASN A 66 15.76 -11.93 22.13
CA ASN A 66 16.09 -12.81 23.26
C ASN A 66 15.16 -14.04 23.33
N ALA A 67 13.89 -13.86 22.96
CA ALA A 67 12.93 -14.95 22.90
C ALA A 67 13.05 -15.84 21.65
N GLY A 68 13.92 -15.50 20.69
CA GLY A 68 14.12 -16.29 19.47
C GLY A 68 12.96 -16.20 18.48
N ILE A 69 12.32 -15.03 18.36
CA ILE A 69 11.30 -14.79 17.34
C ILE A 69 11.93 -14.83 15.94
N ASP A 70 11.28 -15.54 15.00
CA ASP A 70 11.89 -15.84 13.68
C ASP A 70 11.85 -14.69 12.68
N ALA A 71 10.93 -13.75 12.84
CA ALA A 71 10.87 -12.52 12.03
C ALA A 71 10.12 -11.41 12.76
N LEU A 72 10.51 -10.16 12.52
CA LEU A 72 9.89 -8.99 13.12
C LEU A 72 9.15 -8.19 12.04
N TRP A 73 8.07 -7.50 12.41
CA TRP A 73 7.57 -6.41 11.57
C TRP A 73 7.45 -5.10 12.35
N ILE A 74 7.60 -3.99 11.65
CA ILE A 74 7.44 -2.65 12.21
C ILE A 74 6.09 -2.10 11.76
N GLY A 75 5.30 -1.64 12.73
CA GLY A 75 3.93 -1.16 12.52
C GLY A 75 3.86 0.17 11.75
N ALA A 76 2.76 0.38 11.02
CA ALA A 76 2.55 1.57 10.17
C ALA A 76 2.66 2.92 10.91
N ARG A 77 2.27 2.96 12.20
CA ARG A 77 2.38 4.18 13.03
C ARG A 77 3.82 4.46 13.46
N THR A 78 4.59 3.41 13.70
CA THR A 78 6.01 3.50 14.04
C THR A 78 6.83 3.96 12.83
N VAL A 79 6.53 3.42 11.65
CA VAL A 79 7.18 3.83 10.39
C VAL A 79 6.96 5.30 10.08
N ALA A 80 5.82 5.87 10.49
CA ALA A 80 5.56 7.30 10.34
C ALA A 80 6.41 8.20 11.26
N ASN A 81 7.20 7.63 12.19
CA ASN A 81 8.06 8.36 13.11
C ASN A 81 9.55 8.01 12.87
N PRO A 82 10.32 8.88 12.21
CA PRO A 82 11.74 8.65 11.94
C PRO A 82 12.60 8.42 13.20
N PHE A 83 12.26 9.02 14.35
CA PHE A 83 12.98 8.79 15.60
C PHE A 83 12.74 7.37 16.12
N ALA A 84 11.50 6.89 16.09
CA ALA A 84 11.19 5.51 16.48
C ALA A 84 11.82 4.49 15.52
N MET A 85 11.85 4.79 14.23
CA MET A 85 12.56 3.96 13.24
C MET A 85 14.07 3.91 13.51
N GLN A 86 14.67 5.04 13.92
CA GLN A 86 16.09 5.08 14.28
C GLN A 86 16.36 4.26 15.55
N GLU A 87 15.53 4.40 16.59
CA GLU A 87 15.63 3.63 17.83
C GLU A 87 15.56 2.11 17.55
N ILE A 88 14.60 1.68 16.73
CA ILE A 88 14.49 0.27 16.32
C ILE A 88 15.69 -0.18 15.50
N ALA A 89 16.20 0.65 14.59
CA ALA A 89 17.40 0.33 13.81
C ALA A 89 18.62 0.13 14.72
N ASP A 90 18.79 0.99 15.73
CA ASP A 90 19.88 0.87 16.69
C ASP A 90 19.79 -0.43 17.51
N ALA A 91 18.59 -0.84 17.91
CA ALA A 91 18.33 -2.11 18.61
C ALA A 91 18.59 -3.36 17.74
N LEU A 92 18.50 -3.23 16.42
CA LEU A 92 18.68 -4.34 15.47
C LEU A 92 20.13 -4.57 15.05
N LYS A 93 21.07 -3.71 15.45
CA LYS A 93 22.49 -3.83 15.05
C LYS A 93 23.06 -5.20 15.43
N GLY A 94 23.61 -5.89 14.43
CA GLY A 94 24.19 -7.23 14.61
C GLY A 94 23.18 -8.38 14.65
N ALA A 95 21.88 -8.12 14.52
CA ALA A 95 20.87 -9.17 14.40
C ALA A 95 20.80 -9.72 12.97
N GLU A 96 20.48 -11.01 12.83
CA GLU A 96 20.31 -11.70 11.53
C GLU A 96 18.85 -12.10 11.25
N VAL A 97 17.91 -11.36 11.85
CA VAL A 97 16.47 -11.61 11.76
C VAL A 97 15.87 -10.91 10.52
N PRO A 98 14.94 -11.55 9.78
CA PRO A 98 14.12 -10.87 8.79
C PRO A 98 13.28 -9.75 9.42
N VAL A 99 13.25 -8.60 8.76
CA VAL A 99 12.43 -7.45 9.19
C VAL A 99 11.50 -7.01 8.05
N LEU A 100 10.20 -6.96 8.36
CA LEU A 100 9.18 -6.46 7.44
C LEU A 100 8.71 -5.07 7.86
N VAL A 101 8.78 -4.09 6.96
CA VAL A 101 8.38 -2.70 7.26
C VAL A 101 7.02 -2.41 6.65
N LYS A 102 5.99 -2.15 7.48
CA LYS A 102 4.66 -1.72 6.96
C LYS A 102 4.75 -0.34 6.30
N ASN A 103 3.91 -0.05 5.30
CA ASN A 103 3.81 1.32 4.82
C ASN A 103 3.37 2.28 5.93
N PRO A 104 3.81 3.55 5.91
CA PRO A 104 3.33 4.56 6.85
C PRO A 104 1.83 4.77 6.69
N VAL A 105 1.19 5.31 7.73
CA VAL A 105 -0.26 5.58 7.72
C VAL A 105 -0.68 6.63 6.68
N ASN A 106 0.24 7.54 6.32
CA ASN A 106 0.09 8.52 5.25
C ASN A 106 0.70 8.00 3.93
N PRO A 107 0.15 8.38 2.77
CA PRO A 107 0.62 7.94 1.45
C PRO A 107 1.93 8.62 1.03
N ASP A 108 2.99 8.38 1.80
CA ASP A 108 4.32 8.93 1.59
C ASP A 108 5.31 7.81 1.30
N LEU A 109 5.71 7.70 0.03
CA LEU A 109 6.66 6.70 -0.43
C LEU A 109 8.07 6.96 0.08
N GLU A 110 8.51 8.23 0.14
CA GLU A 110 9.86 8.58 0.60
C GLU A 110 10.04 8.24 2.08
N LEU A 111 9.01 8.47 2.88
CA LEU A 111 8.98 8.07 4.29
C LEU A 111 9.08 6.54 4.47
N TRP A 112 8.42 5.77 3.59
CA TRP A 112 8.51 4.31 3.61
C TRP A 112 9.92 3.83 3.23
N ILE A 113 10.51 4.39 2.17
CA ILE A 113 11.88 4.09 1.70
C ILE A 113 12.90 4.47 2.78
N GLY A 114 12.81 5.67 3.35
CA GLY A 114 13.71 6.10 4.42
C GLY A 114 13.63 5.21 5.66
N GLY A 115 12.45 4.64 5.95
CA GLY A 115 12.30 3.60 6.98
C GLY A 115 13.11 2.33 6.67
N LEU A 116 13.05 1.84 5.43
CA LEU A 116 13.85 0.69 4.99
C LEU A 116 15.34 0.97 5.03
N GLU A 117 15.77 2.15 4.56
CA GLU A 117 17.17 2.54 4.53
C GLU A 117 17.80 2.56 5.93
N ARG A 118 17.08 3.06 6.94
CA ARG A 118 17.55 3.03 8.34
C ARG A 118 17.81 1.61 8.84
N ILE A 119 16.87 0.70 8.59
CA ILE A 119 16.99 -0.70 9.03
C ILE A 119 18.11 -1.40 8.25
N ASN A 120 18.27 -1.11 6.96
CA ASN A 120 19.38 -1.61 6.15
C ASN A 120 20.74 -1.09 6.65
N GLN A 121 20.84 0.19 7.02
CA GLN A 121 22.05 0.79 7.58
C GLN A 121 22.43 0.20 8.95
N ALA A 122 21.49 -0.39 9.68
CA ALA A 122 21.78 -1.17 10.88
C ALA A 122 22.39 -2.56 10.59
N GLY A 123 22.53 -2.94 9.32
CA GLY A 123 23.11 -4.21 8.86
C GLY A 123 22.08 -5.29 8.52
N ILE A 124 20.78 -5.01 8.62
CA ILE A 124 19.74 -5.98 8.28
C ILE A 124 19.55 -6.04 6.76
N THR A 125 19.94 -7.16 6.16
CA THR A 125 19.83 -7.38 4.70
C THR A 125 18.58 -8.16 4.30
N ARG A 126 17.95 -8.88 5.24
CA ARG A 126 16.74 -9.68 5.03
C ARG A 126 15.48 -8.83 5.21
N LEU A 127 15.31 -7.88 4.30
CA LEU A 127 14.22 -6.90 4.34
C LEU A 127 13.07 -7.26 3.41
N GLY A 128 11.87 -6.87 3.83
CA GLY A 128 10.69 -6.86 2.98
C GLY A 128 9.71 -5.80 3.48
N VAL A 129 8.61 -5.63 2.77
CA VAL A 129 7.59 -4.64 3.14
C VAL A 129 6.21 -5.25 3.22
N ILE A 130 5.35 -4.63 4.03
CA ILE A 130 3.96 -4.99 4.14
C ILE A 130 3.09 -3.80 3.73
N HIS A 131 2.38 -3.93 2.62
CA HIS A 131 1.41 -2.95 2.20
C HIS A 131 0.04 -3.23 2.85
N ARG A 132 -0.44 -2.28 3.65
CA ARG A 132 -1.63 -2.34 4.49
C ARG A 132 -2.63 -1.20 4.24
N GLY A 133 -2.46 -0.48 3.13
CA GLY A 133 -3.25 0.68 2.75
C GLY A 133 -2.96 1.92 3.60
N PHE A 134 -3.56 3.05 3.23
CA PHE A 134 -3.34 4.36 3.83
C PHE A 134 -4.60 4.88 4.52
N SER A 135 -4.40 5.61 5.62
CA SER A 135 -5.49 6.17 6.42
C SER A 135 -6.31 7.16 5.60
N THR A 136 -7.63 7.15 5.80
CA THR A 136 -8.55 8.15 5.26
C THR A 136 -9.42 8.70 6.38
N TYR A 137 -9.84 9.96 6.27
CA TYR A 137 -10.76 10.59 7.21
C TYR A 137 -12.23 10.29 6.87
N GLU A 138 -12.51 9.89 5.63
CA GLU A 138 -13.86 9.60 5.16
C GLU A 138 -14.24 8.15 5.44
N LYS A 139 -15.50 7.91 5.81
CA LYS A 139 -16.04 6.54 5.81
C LYS A 139 -16.18 6.06 4.37
N ARG A 140 -15.32 5.12 3.98
CA ARG A 140 -15.32 4.47 2.67
C ARG A 140 -15.51 2.96 2.84
N LEU A 141 -15.61 2.26 1.71
CA LEU A 141 -15.66 0.79 1.65
C LEU A 141 -14.47 0.15 2.40
N TYR A 142 -13.28 0.71 2.23
CA TYR A 142 -12.06 0.23 2.87
C TYR A 142 -11.76 1.00 4.16
N ARG A 143 -11.31 0.28 5.19
CA ARG A 143 -10.72 0.89 6.40
C ARG A 143 -9.49 1.72 6.07
N ASN A 144 -8.65 1.23 5.16
CA ASN A 144 -7.48 1.95 4.65
C ASN A 144 -7.45 1.86 3.14
N LEU A 145 -7.35 3.00 2.46
CA LEU A 145 -7.36 3.04 1.00
C LEU A 145 -6.16 2.26 0.46
N PRO A 146 -6.35 1.30 -0.46
CA PRO A 146 -5.24 0.51 -0.97
C PRO A 146 -4.17 1.38 -1.65
N MET A 147 -4.55 2.32 -2.53
CA MET A 147 -3.61 3.17 -3.28
C MET A 147 -2.47 2.34 -3.91
N TRP A 148 -2.85 1.29 -4.66
CA TRP A 148 -1.95 0.28 -5.23
C TRP A 148 -0.79 0.85 -6.07
N HIS A 149 -0.93 2.06 -6.62
CA HIS A 149 0.16 2.72 -7.36
C HIS A 149 1.41 2.98 -6.50
N ILE A 150 1.27 3.15 -5.18
CA ILE A 150 2.42 3.40 -4.28
C ILE A 150 3.33 2.16 -4.15
N PRO A 151 2.84 0.96 -3.76
CA PRO A 151 3.69 -0.23 -3.73
C PRO A 151 4.19 -0.65 -5.12
N ILE A 152 3.46 -0.35 -6.20
CA ILE A 152 3.93 -0.57 -7.58
C ILE A 152 5.15 0.32 -7.88
N GLU A 153 5.07 1.61 -7.53
CA GLU A 153 6.18 2.54 -7.67
C GLU A 153 7.37 2.15 -6.78
N LEU A 154 7.12 1.66 -5.56
CA LEU A 154 8.18 1.12 -4.69
C LEU A 154 8.93 -0.03 -5.37
N ARG A 155 8.19 -0.98 -5.98
CA ARG A 155 8.78 -2.11 -6.73
C ARG A 155 9.60 -1.64 -7.92
N ARG A 156 9.15 -0.59 -8.63
CA ARG A 156 9.90 0.01 -9.75
C ARG A 156 11.24 0.59 -9.29
N ARG A 157 11.26 1.26 -8.13
CA ARG A 157 12.45 1.92 -7.57
C ARG A 157 13.41 0.97 -6.87
N ILE A 158 12.89 -0.08 -6.23
CA ILE A 158 13.68 -1.09 -5.52
C ILE A 158 13.30 -2.49 -6.05
N PRO A 159 13.78 -2.85 -7.27
CA PRO A 159 13.49 -4.15 -7.86
C PRO A 159 13.95 -5.30 -6.95
N GLY A 160 13.13 -6.33 -6.82
CA GLY A 160 13.44 -7.52 -6.02
C GLY A 160 13.13 -7.40 -4.52
N LEU A 161 12.71 -6.23 -4.02
CA LEU A 161 12.21 -6.10 -2.65
C LEU A 161 10.90 -6.90 -2.49
N PRO A 162 10.82 -7.88 -1.56
CA PRO A 162 9.59 -8.62 -1.31
C PRO A 162 8.49 -7.72 -0.76
N ILE A 163 7.30 -7.76 -1.37
CA ILE A 163 6.12 -6.98 -0.98
C ILE A 163 4.98 -7.93 -0.59
N PHE A 164 4.52 -7.82 0.66
CA PHE A 164 3.40 -8.58 1.19
C PHE A 164 2.15 -7.70 1.29
N GLY A 165 0.96 -8.24 0.98
CA GLY A 165 -0.31 -7.54 1.14
C GLY A 165 -0.96 -7.84 2.50
N ASP A 166 -1.53 -6.83 3.16
CA ASP A 166 -2.30 -6.96 4.42
C ASP A 166 -3.79 -6.64 4.15
N PRO A 167 -4.54 -7.61 3.58
CA PRO A 167 -5.95 -7.42 3.22
C PRO A 167 -6.84 -7.19 4.44
N SER A 168 -6.49 -7.75 5.60
CA SER A 168 -7.22 -7.55 6.85
C SER A 168 -7.25 -6.09 7.23
N HIS A 169 -6.10 -5.42 7.25
CA HIS A 169 -6.04 -4.01 7.62
C HIS A 169 -6.55 -3.07 6.51
N ILE A 170 -6.36 -3.41 5.23
CA ILE A 170 -6.91 -2.62 4.11
C ILE A 170 -8.44 -2.62 4.19
N GLY A 171 -9.05 -3.81 4.24
CA GLY A 171 -10.50 -3.97 4.25
C GLY A 171 -11.13 -3.51 5.55
N GLY A 172 -10.60 -3.99 6.69
CA GLY A 172 -11.23 -3.81 8.00
C GLY A 172 -12.50 -4.63 8.22
N ALA A 173 -12.85 -5.50 7.28
CA ALA A 173 -14.04 -6.34 7.29
C ALA A 173 -13.75 -7.70 6.64
N ARG A 174 -14.39 -8.78 7.12
CA ARG A 174 -14.10 -10.19 6.72
C ARG A 174 -14.39 -10.44 5.25
N GLU A 175 -15.48 -9.88 4.74
CA GLU A 175 -15.94 -10.01 3.36
C GLU A 175 -15.00 -9.36 2.34
N LEU A 176 -14.18 -8.41 2.78
CA LEU A 176 -13.20 -7.74 1.92
C LEU A 176 -11.86 -8.49 1.83
N ILE A 177 -11.60 -9.45 2.72
CA ILE A 177 -10.30 -10.15 2.75
C ILE A 177 -10.07 -10.92 1.45
N ALA A 178 -11.04 -11.73 1.00
CA ALA A 178 -10.90 -12.54 -0.20
C ALA A 178 -10.62 -11.71 -1.47
N PRO A 179 -11.41 -10.67 -1.82
CA PRO A 179 -11.13 -9.87 -3.01
C PRO A 179 -9.80 -9.10 -2.89
N LEU A 180 -9.42 -8.63 -1.70
CA LEU A 180 -8.14 -7.92 -1.50
C LEU A 180 -6.93 -8.86 -1.59
N CYS A 181 -7.05 -10.11 -1.13
CA CYS A 181 -6.02 -11.13 -1.35
C CYS A 181 -5.80 -11.33 -2.85
N GLN A 182 -6.88 -11.51 -3.62
CA GLN A 182 -6.78 -11.73 -5.06
C GLN A 182 -6.17 -10.52 -5.77
N GLN A 183 -6.60 -9.29 -5.42
CA GLN A 183 -6.00 -8.07 -5.97
C GLN A 183 -4.49 -7.99 -5.71
N ALA A 184 -4.02 -8.30 -4.50
CA ALA A 184 -2.60 -8.30 -4.20
C ALA A 184 -1.83 -9.32 -5.06
N MET A 185 -2.38 -10.52 -5.28
CA MET A 185 -1.77 -11.54 -6.14
C MET A 185 -1.78 -11.13 -7.62
N ASP A 186 -2.86 -10.52 -8.12
CA ASP A 186 -2.95 -10.02 -9.50
C ASP A 186 -1.95 -8.87 -9.76
N LEU A 187 -1.61 -8.10 -8.73
CA LEU A 187 -0.59 -7.05 -8.77
C LEU A 187 0.84 -7.60 -8.55
N GLY A 188 1.00 -8.91 -8.44
CA GLY A 188 2.30 -9.57 -8.35
C GLY A 188 2.98 -9.48 -6.98
N PHE A 189 2.23 -9.27 -5.90
CA PHE A 189 2.79 -9.27 -4.54
C PHE A 189 3.31 -10.67 -4.17
N ASP A 190 4.37 -10.71 -3.37
CA ASP A 190 5.13 -11.94 -3.06
C ASP A 190 4.48 -12.78 -1.95
N GLY A 191 3.49 -12.23 -1.26
CA GLY A 191 2.72 -12.95 -0.26
C GLY A 191 1.66 -12.10 0.43
N LEU A 192 1.06 -12.67 1.47
CA LEU A 192 -0.03 -12.07 2.23
C LEU A 192 0.22 -12.20 3.73
N ILE A 193 -0.21 -11.21 4.49
CA ILE A 193 -0.32 -11.25 5.96
C ILE A 193 -1.79 -11.05 6.33
N VAL A 194 -2.45 -12.12 6.80
CA VAL A 194 -3.89 -12.14 7.08
C VAL A 194 -4.13 -12.41 8.56
N GLU A 195 -5.07 -11.70 9.17
CA GLU A 195 -5.47 -11.95 10.55
C GLU A 195 -6.46 -13.11 10.64
N SER A 196 -6.14 -14.08 11.50
CA SER A 196 -7.00 -15.22 11.75
C SER A 196 -7.16 -15.49 13.24
N HIS A 197 -8.38 -15.86 13.63
CA HIS A 197 -8.75 -16.19 15.01
C HIS A 197 -9.67 -17.41 15.03
N CYS A 198 -9.52 -18.29 16.02
CA CYS A 198 -10.41 -19.45 16.16
C CYS A 198 -11.88 -19.06 16.40
N ARG A 199 -12.14 -17.89 17.00
CA ARG A 199 -13.48 -17.31 17.23
C ARG A 199 -13.47 -15.80 17.01
N PRO A 200 -13.51 -15.31 15.76
CA PRO A 200 -13.26 -13.91 15.44
C PRO A 200 -14.10 -12.89 16.22
N ASP A 201 -15.36 -13.19 16.53
CA ASP A 201 -16.26 -12.28 17.26
C ASP A 201 -15.87 -12.12 18.75
N GLU A 202 -15.07 -13.02 19.30
CA GLU A 202 -14.55 -12.94 20.68
C GLU A 202 -13.17 -12.28 20.76
N ALA A 203 -12.58 -11.87 19.64
CA ALA A 203 -11.24 -11.31 19.63
C ALA A 203 -11.19 -9.95 20.35
N TRP A 204 -10.20 -9.76 21.23
CA TRP A 204 -10.03 -8.54 22.02
C TRP A 204 -9.56 -7.32 21.20
N SER A 205 -9.14 -7.55 19.96
CA SER A 205 -8.75 -6.50 19.01
C SER A 205 -9.16 -6.90 17.60
N ASP A 206 -9.56 -5.92 16.79
CA ASP A 206 -9.79 -6.08 15.35
C ASP A 206 -10.78 -7.22 14.98
N ALA A 207 -11.74 -7.55 15.85
CA ALA A 207 -12.68 -8.67 15.67
C ALA A 207 -13.30 -8.72 14.26
N ALA A 208 -13.75 -7.56 13.75
CA ALA A 208 -14.41 -7.43 12.44
C ALA A 208 -13.55 -7.79 11.22
N GLN A 209 -12.22 -7.84 11.32
CA GLN A 209 -11.33 -8.10 10.18
C GLN A 209 -10.55 -9.42 10.28
N GLN A 210 -10.85 -10.26 11.28
CA GLN A 210 -10.23 -11.58 11.43
C GLN A 210 -11.16 -12.66 10.87
N VAL A 211 -10.59 -13.65 10.18
CA VAL A 211 -11.32 -14.84 9.69
C VAL A 211 -10.93 -16.09 10.44
N THR A 212 -11.78 -17.11 10.44
CA THR A 212 -11.39 -18.42 11.01
C THR A 212 -10.31 -19.08 10.15
N PRO A 213 -9.52 -20.00 10.71
CA PRO A 213 -8.55 -20.77 9.93
C PRO A 213 -9.18 -21.50 8.74
N ASP A 214 -10.41 -22.00 8.85
CA ASP A 214 -11.13 -22.65 7.73
C ASP A 214 -11.53 -21.67 6.62
N VAL A 215 -11.98 -20.47 6.99
CA VAL A 215 -12.28 -19.42 6.00
C VAL A 215 -11.00 -18.96 5.31
N LEU A 216 -9.89 -18.81 6.06
CA LEU A 216 -8.60 -18.47 5.46
C LEU A 216 -8.14 -19.56 4.47
N ASP A 217 -8.24 -20.84 4.83
CA ASP A 217 -7.95 -21.97 3.95
C ASP A 217 -8.75 -21.91 2.65
N PHE A 218 -10.06 -21.66 2.78
CA PHE A 218 -10.94 -21.53 1.63
C PHE A 218 -10.51 -20.38 0.73
N ILE A 219 -10.21 -19.21 1.29
CA ILE A 219 -9.70 -18.05 0.53
C ILE A 219 -8.43 -18.44 -0.22
N LEU A 220 -7.44 -19.00 0.48
CA LEU A 220 -6.15 -19.39 -0.12
C LEU A 220 -6.32 -20.42 -1.24
N SER A 221 -7.23 -21.39 -1.08
CA SER A 221 -7.54 -22.41 -2.10
C SER A 221 -8.17 -21.85 -3.38
N LYS A 222 -8.73 -20.63 -3.31
CA LYS A 222 -9.39 -19.95 -4.43
C LYS A 222 -8.52 -18.90 -5.10
N LEU A 223 -7.35 -18.58 -4.54
CA LEU A 223 -6.46 -17.60 -5.14
C LEU A 223 -5.91 -18.11 -6.47
N VAL A 224 -5.99 -17.25 -7.49
CA VAL A 224 -5.33 -17.46 -8.76
C VAL A 224 -4.01 -16.70 -8.73
N ILE A 225 -2.89 -17.43 -8.63
CA ILE A 225 -1.54 -16.86 -8.65
C ILE A 225 -1.03 -16.89 -10.09
N ARG A 226 -0.98 -15.71 -10.72
CA ARG A 226 -0.48 -15.55 -12.09
C ARG A 226 1.04 -15.38 -12.06
N LYS A 227 1.74 -16.07 -12.96
CA LYS A 227 3.18 -15.85 -13.15
C LYS A 227 3.38 -14.64 -14.04
N ILE A 228 4.40 -13.84 -13.73
CA ILE A 228 4.93 -12.85 -14.66
C ILE A 228 5.66 -13.67 -15.74
N THR A 229 5.05 -13.78 -16.91
CA THR A 229 5.69 -14.35 -18.10
C THR A 229 6.20 -13.21 -18.97
N ASP A 230 7.32 -13.46 -19.66
CA ASP A 230 7.80 -12.55 -20.69
C ASP A 230 6.71 -12.33 -21.76
N SER A 231 6.80 -11.19 -22.45
CA SER A 231 5.82 -10.82 -23.46
C SER A 231 5.71 -11.90 -24.54
N THR A 232 4.47 -12.16 -24.94
CA THR A 232 4.20 -12.91 -26.17
C THR A 232 4.22 -11.93 -27.34
N GLU A 233 4.52 -12.40 -28.56
CA GLU A 233 4.49 -11.55 -29.78
C GLU A 233 3.17 -10.78 -29.93
N SER A 234 2.05 -11.40 -29.52
CA SER A 234 0.74 -10.75 -29.53
C SER A 234 0.63 -9.59 -28.54
N LEU A 235 1.29 -9.69 -27.38
CA LEU A 235 1.28 -8.64 -26.37
C LEU A 235 2.18 -7.47 -26.77
N ASP A 236 3.31 -7.75 -27.43
CA ASP A 236 4.20 -6.72 -27.96
C ASP A 236 3.54 -5.93 -29.09
N THR A 237 2.73 -6.59 -29.92
CA THR A 237 1.92 -5.92 -30.95
C THR A 237 0.91 -4.95 -30.30
N MET A 238 0.16 -5.40 -29.29
CA MET A 238 -0.79 -4.54 -28.57
C MET A 238 -0.10 -3.38 -27.84
N ARG A 239 1.10 -3.59 -27.28
CA ARG A 239 1.89 -2.53 -26.66
C ARG A 239 2.34 -1.50 -27.68
N HIS A 240 2.79 -1.94 -28.85
CA HIS A 240 3.13 -1.03 -29.94
C HIS A 240 1.91 -0.22 -30.41
N GLU A 241 0.71 -0.82 -30.48
CA GLU A 241 -0.51 -0.07 -30.78
C GLU A 241 -0.82 1.01 -29.73
N ILE A 242 -0.60 0.71 -28.44
CA ILE A 242 -0.71 1.68 -27.35
C ILE A 242 0.33 2.80 -27.53
N ASP A 243 1.59 2.46 -27.80
CA ASP A 243 2.67 3.44 -27.97
C ASP A 243 2.37 4.43 -29.11
N GLU A 244 1.82 3.95 -30.24
CA GLU A 244 1.39 4.83 -31.35
C GLU A 244 0.26 5.77 -30.94
N ILE A 245 -0.72 5.30 -30.17
CA ILE A 245 -1.82 6.11 -29.64
C ILE A 245 -1.28 7.15 -28.65
N ASP A 246 -0.37 6.75 -27.76
CA ASP A 246 0.24 7.63 -26.76
C ASP A 246 1.07 8.74 -27.45
N ASN A 247 1.82 8.41 -28.50
CA ASN A 247 2.50 9.39 -29.33
C ASN A 247 1.53 10.40 -29.96
N ALA A 248 0.43 9.92 -30.56
CA ALA A 248 -0.61 10.78 -31.12
C ALA A 248 -1.29 11.66 -30.06
N LEU A 249 -1.46 11.16 -28.84
CA LEU A 249 -2.01 11.90 -27.72
C LEU A 249 -1.06 13.05 -27.30
N ILE A 250 0.24 12.78 -27.20
CA ILE A 250 1.25 13.80 -26.88
C ILE A 250 1.29 14.89 -27.96
N GLU A 251 1.25 14.53 -29.24
CA GLU A 251 1.17 15.52 -30.32
C GLU A 251 -0.08 16.39 -30.22
N THR A 252 -1.22 15.78 -29.92
CA THR A 252 -2.50 16.48 -29.79
C THR A 252 -2.49 17.43 -28.58
N LEU A 253 -1.94 17.00 -27.45
CA LEU A 253 -1.74 17.84 -26.29
C LEU A 253 -0.78 19.01 -26.59
N SER A 254 0.31 18.76 -27.31
CA SER A 254 1.25 19.81 -27.74
C SER A 254 0.57 20.88 -28.60
N LYS A 255 -0.25 20.46 -29.59
CA LYS A 255 -1.07 21.37 -30.41
C LYS A 255 -2.04 22.19 -29.53
N ARG A 256 -2.70 21.54 -28.56
CA ARG A 256 -3.59 22.21 -27.60
C ARG A 256 -2.86 23.22 -26.70
N MET A 257 -1.64 22.91 -26.26
CA MET A 257 -0.81 23.82 -25.46
C MET A 257 -0.33 25.02 -26.28
N ARG A 258 -0.06 24.86 -27.58
CA ARG A 258 0.20 26.00 -28.47
C ARG A 258 -0.97 26.99 -28.49
N ILE A 259 -2.20 26.50 -28.68
CA ILE A 259 -3.41 27.34 -28.63
C ILE A 259 -3.57 27.99 -27.24
N SER A 260 -3.23 27.28 -26.16
CA SER A 260 -3.28 27.84 -24.80
C SER A 260 -2.32 29.02 -24.65
N ARG A 261 -1.11 28.95 -25.21
CA ARG A 261 -0.16 30.07 -25.24
C ARG A 261 -0.66 31.26 -26.07
N GLU A 262 -1.27 30.99 -27.24
CA GLU A 262 -1.91 32.02 -28.06
C GLU A 262 -3.05 32.74 -27.31
N ILE A 263 -3.88 31.99 -26.58
CA ILE A 263 -4.91 32.55 -25.69
C ILE A 263 -4.27 33.43 -24.60
N GLY A 264 -3.15 33.00 -24.02
CA GLY A 264 -2.41 33.78 -23.03
C GLY A 264 -1.90 35.11 -23.58
N ALA A 265 -1.31 35.09 -24.79
CA ALA A 265 -0.87 36.30 -25.48
C ALA A 265 -2.03 37.25 -25.78
N TYR A 266 -3.14 36.72 -26.35
CA TYR A 266 -4.34 37.50 -26.61
C TYR A 266 -4.89 38.16 -25.34
N LYS A 267 -4.98 37.40 -24.24
CA LYS A 267 -5.46 37.94 -22.95
C LYS A 267 -4.55 39.05 -22.42
N ARG A 268 -3.23 38.92 -22.56
CA ARG A 268 -2.27 39.96 -22.19
C ARG A 268 -2.50 41.24 -22.99
N GLU A 269 -2.67 41.12 -24.30
CA GLU A 269 -2.89 42.27 -25.20
C GLU A 269 -4.21 43.00 -24.92
N HIS A 270 -5.17 42.34 -24.28
CA HIS A 270 -6.51 42.87 -24.00
C HIS A 270 -6.81 43.05 -22.50
N ASP A 271 -5.79 43.03 -21.63
CA ASP A 271 -5.91 43.17 -20.17
C ASP A 271 -6.93 42.21 -19.51
N MET A 272 -7.01 40.98 -20.01
CA MET A 272 -7.95 39.95 -19.54
C MET A 272 -7.30 38.98 -18.53
N THR A 273 -8.10 38.46 -17.60
CA THR A 273 -7.64 37.47 -16.62
C THR A 273 -7.50 36.06 -17.22
N VAL A 274 -6.54 35.27 -16.69
CA VAL A 274 -6.25 33.90 -17.15
C VAL A 274 -7.40 32.94 -16.86
N VAL A 275 -7.97 32.99 -15.66
CA VAL A 275 -8.89 31.95 -15.18
C VAL A 275 -10.33 32.37 -15.41
N GLN A 276 -11.11 31.49 -16.05
CA GLN A 276 -12.54 31.62 -16.25
C GLN A 276 -13.25 30.38 -15.68
N THR A 277 -13.74 30.49 -14.45
CA THR A 277 -14.26 29.36 -13.66
C THR A 277 -15.46 28.67 -14.31
N ASN A 278 -16.35 29.43 -14.98
CA ASN A 278 -17.54 28.88 -15.64
C ASN A 278 -17.18 27.94 -16.80
N ARG A 279 -16.19 28.33 -17.62
CA ARG A 279 -15.71 27.53 -18.75
C ARG A 279 -15.03 26.24 -18.28
N TYR A 280 -14.33 26.29 -17.14
CA TYR A 280 -13.69 25.13 -16.55
C TYR A 280 -14.72 24.08 -16.11
N THR A 281 -15.73 24.48 -15.33
CA THR A 281 -16.81 23.59 -14.88
C THR A 281 -17.55 22.95 -16.05
N GLU A 282 -17.85 23.73 -17.09
CA GLU A 282 -18.53 23.24 -18.29
C GLU A 282 -17.70 22.18 -19.04
N ILE A 283 -16.38 22.39 -19.16
CA ILE A 283 -15.48 21.43 -19.81
C ILE A 283 -15.46 20.12 -19.02
N LEU A 284 -15.30 20.17 -17.70
CA LEU A 284 -15.22 18.95 -16.88
C LEU A 284 -16.51 18.13 -16.97
N TYR A 285 -17.68 18.78 -16.91
CA TYR A 285 -18.96 18.08 -17.05
C TYR A 285 -19.13 17.46 -18.43
N LYS A 286 -18.89 18.24 -19.50
CA LYS A 286 -19.02 17.76 -20.88
C LYS A 286 -18.05 16.63 -21.20
N ARG A 287 -16.79 16.74 -20.77
CA ARG A 287 -15.77 15.71 -21.02
C ARG A 287 -16.02 14.46 -20.19
N GLY A 288 -16.44 14.60 -18.93
CA GLY A 288 -16.88 13.47 -18.11
C GLY A 288 -17.99 12.66 -18.79
N ALA A 289 -19.03 13.33 -19.28
CA ALA A 289 -20.13 12.67 -20.00
C ALA A 289 -19.67 11.99 -21.30
N GLN A 290 -18.81 12.65 -22.09
CA GLN A 290 -18.22 12.05 -23.28
C GLN A 290 -17.38 10.81 -22.96
N GLY A 291 -16.61 10.86 -21.87
CA GLY A 291 -15.80 9.73 -21.42
C GLY A 291 -16.64 8.49 -21.13
N VAL A 292 -17.79 8.68 -20.47
CA VAL A 292 -18.74 7.59 -20.19
C VAL A 292 -19.27 6.94 -21.48
N LEU A 293 -19.58 7.74 -22.51
CA LEU A 293 -20.02 7.20 -23.81
C LEU A 293 -18.93 6.36 -24.51
N CYS A 294 -17.66 6.61 -24.21
CA CYS A 294 -16.52 5.84 -24.72
C CYS A 294 -16.11 4.68 -23.78
N GLY A 295 -16.89 4.36 -22.74
CA GLY A 295 -16.60 3.27 -21.81
C GLY A 295 -15.59 3.60 -20.71
N MET A 296 -15.25 4.87 -20.50
CA MET A 296 -14.36 5.32 -19.42
C MET A 296 -15.16 5.84 -18.22
N SER A 297 -14.60 5.77 -17.00
CA SER A 297 -15.24 6.37 -15.83
C SER A 297 -15.21 7.90 -15.90
N ALA A 298 -16.29 8.55 -15.43
CA ALA A 298 -16.38 10.01 -15.42
C ALA A 298 -15.27 10.64 -14.54
N ASP A 299 -14.95 10.02 -13.41
CA ASP A 299 -13.91 10.49 -12.49
C ASP A 299 -12.51 10.44 -13.12
N PHE A 300 -12.20 9.39 -13.87
CA PHE A 300 -10.93 9.29 -14.60
C PHE A 300 -10.81 10.41 -15.63
N VAL A 301 -11.84 10.59 -16.47
CA VAL A 301 -11.82 11.61 -17.52
C VAL A 301 -11.74 13.01 -16.91
N LYS A 302 -12.45 13.24 -15.80
CA LYS A 302 -12.35 14.49 -15.06
C LYS A 302 -10.91 14.74 -14.62
N ALA A 303 -10.28 13.81 -13.91
CA ALA A 303 -8.91 13.96 -13.43
C ALA A 303 -7.90 14.28 -14.55
N VAL A 304 -8.00 13.57 -15.69
CA VAL A 304 -7.15 13.83 -16.87
C VAL A 304 -7.34 15.27 -17.37
N PHE A 305 -8.58 15.72 -17.55
CA PHE A 305 -8.85 17.06 -18.07
C PHE A 305 -8.57 18.18 -17.06
N GLU A 306 -8.64 17.90 -15.76
CA GLU A 306 -8.17 18.81 -14.71
C GLU A 306 -6.65 19.04 -14.83
N SER A 307 -5.84 17.98 -14.89
CA SER A 307 -4.37 18.11 -15.06
C SER A 307 -4.00 18.80 -16.37
N ILE A 308 -4.68 18.48 -17.48
CA ILE A 308 -4.49 19.19 -18.76
C ILE A 308 -4.81 20.68 -18.62
N HIS A 309 -5.87 21.03 -17.88
CA HIS A 309 -6.24 22.43 -17.66
C HIS A 309 -5.21 23.18 -16.82
N GLU A 310 -4.76 22.60 -15.71
CA GLU A 310 -3.73 23.17 -14.85
C GLU A 310 -2.45 23.48 -15.64
N GLU A 311 -2.02 22.55 -16.49
CA GLU A 311 -0.87 22.75 -17.38
C GLU A 311 -1.11 23.90 -18.38
N SER A 312 -2.33 24.04 -18.89
CA SER A 312 -2.71 25.15 -19.79
C SER A 312 -2.65 26.50 -19.10
N VAL A 313 -3.05 26.55 -17.83
CA VAL A 313 -3.03 27.76 -17.01
C VAL A 313 -1.57 28.14 -16.69
N ARG A 314 -0.74 27.16 -16.30
CA ARG A 314 0.69 27.36 -16.06
C ARG A 314 1.39 28.00 -17.26
N GLN A 315 1.17 27.47 -18.46
CA GLN A 315 1.77 28.02 -19.68
C GLN A 315 1.20 29.39 -20.08
N GLN A 316 -0.09 29.66 -19.86
CA GLN A 316 -0.67 31.00 -20.07
C GLN A 316 -0.01 32.03 -19.15
N ILE A 317 0.18 31.69 -17.87
CA ILE A 317 0.85 32.55 -16.89
C ILE A 317 2.30 32.82 -17.31
N GLU A 318 3.04 31.81 -17.77
CA GLU A 318 4.39 32.01 -18.30
C GLU A 318 4.43 33.01 -19.46
N VAL A 319 3.48 32.93 -20.40
CA VAL A 319 3.39 33.89 -21.52
C VAL A 319 3.00 35.29 -21.03
N MET A 320 2.07 35.39 -20.09
CA MET A 320 1.65 36.67 -19.52
C MET A 320 2.75 37.36 -18.72
N ASN A 321 3.71 36.62 -18.18
CA ASN A 321 4.81 37.16 -17.36
C ASN A 321 6.11 37.40 -18.13
N LYS A 322 6.22 36.96 -19.39
CA LYS A 322 7.40 37.27 -20.24
C LYS A 322 7.40 38.75 -20.59
N GLN A 323 8.41 39.49 -20.15
CA GLN A 323 8.59 40.91 -20.50
C GLN A 323 8.77 41.08 -22.00
#